data_AF-A0A8C0Z7X7-F1
#
_entry.id   AF-A0A8C0Z7X7-F1
#
_cell.length_a   1.000
_cell.length_b   1.000
_cell.length_c   1.000
_cell.angle_alpha   90.00
_cell.angle_beta   90.00
_cell.angle_gamma   90.00
#
_symmetry.space_group_name_H-M   'P 1'
#
loop_
_entity.id
_entity.type
_entity.pdbx_description
1 polymer ?
#
loop_
_entity_poly.entity_id
_entity_poly.type
_entity_poly.pdbx_seq_one_letter_code
_entity_poly.pdbx_strand_id
1 'polypeptide(L)'
;LKVLSPPSSNLVLFSRVKSTSEGRLLHRAKAQVTLPPSVEETEPLQKLYDLLEAKGFQTRLEGLAFLLELCQTRPQLISTNIVQIFDYVVLRISDSHKRVKQKALDVLAEIIGILENALSPVIIHLVEGITNNLNSKDPGVHSAAVKALEESISHLDKVSLMKEFGHRWSQLSGQALLDVTERITVLVEWVYPRSPEVVQRYALPVLWSFLGNKALPVRSANVRTVVTKLASALYKVMGTKLRKCAASQPPHVRDNLSSILGW
;
A
#
# COMPACT_ATOMS: atom_id res chain seq x y z
N LEU A 1 59.70 37.98 24.62
CA LEU A 1 60.20 38.97 25.61
C LEU A 1 59.14 40.07 25.73
N LYS A 2 58.81 40.53 26.95
CA LYS A 2 57.83 41.60 27.30
C LYS A 2 56.41 41.52 26.68
N VAL A 3 55.46 41.11 27.51
CA VAL A 3 54.10 41.69 27.58
C VAL A 3 54.20 43.16 28.01
N LEU A 4 53.26 44.01 27.60
CA LEU A 4 52.74 45.12 28.42
C LEU A 4 51.33 45.53 27.94
N SER A 5 50.53 46.07 28.85
CA SER A 5 49.06 46.26 28.72
C SER A 5 48.68 47.74 28.98
N PRO A 6 47.40 48.17 28.81
CA PRO A 6 47.04 49.58 28.64
C PRO A 6 46.57 50.28 29.94
N PRO A 7 46.28 51.59 29.85
CA PRO A 7 45.10 52.19 30.51
C PRO A 7 44.36 53.23 29.62
N SER A 8 43.21 53.84 29.96
CA SER A 8 42.01 53.45 30.74
C SER A 8 40.92 54.55 30.65
N SER A 9 39.64 54.14 30.76
CA SER A 9 38.47 54.88 31.33
C SER A 9 38.06 56.30 30.89
N ASN A 10 36.79 56.46 30.45
CA ASN A 10 35.71 57.34 30.98
C ASN A 10 34.52 57.38 29.97
N LEU A 11 33.23 57.25 30.33
CA LEU A 11 32.33 58.14 31.12
C LEU A 11 32.17 59.54 30.48
N VAL A 12 30.98 60.07 30.17
CA VAL A 12 29.56 59.67 30.41
C VAL A 12 28.77 59.61 29.06
N LEU A 13 27.45 59.77 28.83
CA LEU A 13 26.24 60.21 29.56
C LEU A 13 24.96 59.49 29.02
N PHE A 14 23.76 59.83 29.52
CA PHE A 14 22.46 59.24 29.13
C PHE A 14 21.68 60.04 28.06
N SER A 15 20.91 59.32 27.23
CA SER A 15 19.58 59.75 26.74
C SER A 15 18.61 58.57 26.75
N ARG A 16 17.32 58.78 27.07
CA ARG A 16 16.34 57.75 27.47
C ARG A 16 15.05 57.85 26.63
N VAL A 17 14.17 56.85 26.73
CA VAL A 17 12.76 56.80 26.23
C VAL A 17 12.66 56.42 24.73
N LYS A 18 11.77 55.54 24.23
CA LYS A 18 10.60 54.75 24.75
C LYS A 18 10.75 53.27 24.28
N SER A 19 10.25 52.26 25.03
CA SER A 19 8.98 51.53 24.78
C SER A 19 8.76 51.09 23.32
N THR A 20 8.49 49.82 22.99
CA THR A 20 7.62 48.86 23.70
C THR A 20 8.23 47.48 23.99
N SER A 21 7.60 46.76 24.93
CA SER A 21 7.78 45.33 25.17
C SER A 21 6.55 44.56 24.74
N GLU A 22 6.70 43.39 24.13
CA GLU A 22 5.68 42.35 24.21
C GLU A 22 6.29 40.95 24.11
N GLY A 23 5.90 40.07 25.03
CA GLY A 23 6.53 38.76 25.22
C GLY A 23 5.95 37.70 24.29
N ARG A 24 6.82 36.97 23.58
CA ARG A 24 6.40 35.80 22.79
C ARG A 24 6.07 34.62 23.72
N LEU A 25 4.84 34.61 24.23
CA LEU A 25 4.28 33.46 24.93
C LEU A 25 4.28 32.25 23.98
N LEU A 26 5.04 31.22 24.35
CA LEU A 26 5.03 29.94 23.64
C LEU A 26 3.67 29.27 23.87
N HIS A 27 2.80 29.30 22.85
CA HIS A 27 1.59 28.49 22.81
C HIS A 27 1.96 27.00 22.73
N ARG A 28 2.26 26.42 23.90
CA ARG A 28 2.40 24.98 24.08
C ARG A 28 1.06 24.33 23.72
N ALA A 29 1.01 23.68 22.56
CA ALA A 29 -0.12 22.86 22.19
C ALA A 29 -0.40 21.88 23.34
N LYS A 30 -1.65 21.85 23.83
CA LYS A 30 -2.06 20.84 24.80
C LYS A 30 -2.03 19.50 24.08
N ALA A 31 -1.07 18.64 24.43
CA ALA A 31 -1.14 17.23 24.07
C ALA A 31 -2.48 16.71 24.60
N GLN A 32 -3.34 16.20 23.72
CA GLN A 32 -4.52 15.49 24.15
C GLN A 32 -4.03 14.22 24.84
N VAL A 33 -4.25 14.14 26.16
CA VAL A 33 -4.02 12.92 26.91
C VAL A 33 -5.12 11.95 26.47
N THR A 34 -4.79 11.05 25.55
CA THR A 34 -5.62 9.88 25.26
C THR A 34 -5.77 9.11 26.57
N LEU A 35 -6.97 9.14 27.14
CA LEU A 35 -7.31 8.28 28.27
C LEU A 35 -7.14 6.82 27.80
N PRO A 36 -6.68 5.89 28.66
CA PRO A 36 -6.71 4.48 28.32
C PRO A 36 -8.16 4.07 28.01
N PRO A 37 -8.41 3.19 27.02
CA PRO A 37 -9.75 2.70 26.72
C PRO A 37 -10.44 2.14 27.97
N SER A 38 -11.77 2.26 28.03
CA SER A 38 -12.51 1.65 29.13
C SER A 38 -12.41 0.13 29.06
N VAL A 39 -12.51 -0.57 30.19
CA VAL A 39 -12.41 -2.04 30.23
C VAL A 39 -13.47 -2.67 29.29
N GLU A 40 -14.67 -2.08 29.24
CA GLU A 40 -15.79 -2.47 28.37
C GLU A 40 -15.48 -2.34 26.86
N GLU A 41 -14.63 -1.40 26.45
CA GLU A 41 -14.18 -1.28 25.05
C GLU A 41 -13.13 -2.34 24.69
N THR A 42 -12.41 -2.88 25.67
CA THR A 42 -11.33 -3.87 25.43
C THR A 42 -11.81 -5.33 25.39
N GLU A 43 -12.91 -5.67 26.09
CA GLU A 43 -13.44 -7.05 26.12
C GLU A 43 -13.74 -7.63 24.73
N PRO A 44 -14.38 -6.92 23.78
CA PRO A 44 -14.63 -7.46 22.44
C PRO A 44 -13.34 -7.75 21.66
N LEU A 45 -12.27 -7.00 21.91
CA LEU A 45 -10.97 -7.20 21.26
C LEU A 45 -10.22 -8.39 21.85
N GLN A 46 -10.21 -8.57 23.18
CA GLN A 46 -9.59 -9.75 23.78
C GLN A 46 -10.29 -11.03 23.31
N LYS A 47 -11.63 -11.06 23.34
CA LYS A 47 -12.43 -12.17 22.79
C LYS A 47 -12.11 -12.44 21.32
N LEU A 48 -11.91 -11.39 20.51
CA LEU A 48 -11.52 -11.53 19.10
C LEU A 48 -10.14 -12.20 18.98
N TYR A 49 -9.14 -11.74 19.73
CA TYR A 49 -7.79 -12.31 19.70
C TYR A 49 -7.79 -13.79 20.13
N ASP A 50 -8.48 -14.13 21.23
CA ASP A 50 -8.60 -15.51 21.73
C ASP A 50 -9.22 -16.47 20.68
N LEU A 51 -10.27 -16.01 20.00
CA LEU A 51 -10.92 -16.77 18.91
C LEU A 51 -10.01 -16.91 17.68
N LEU A 52 -9.28 -15.86 17.31
CA LEU A 52 -8.37 -15.89 16.16
C LEU A 52 -7.14 -16.77 16.42
N GLU A 53 -6.59 -16.84 17.64
CA GLU A 53 -5.45 -17.71 17.97
C GLU A 53 -5.82 -19.19 18.18
N ALA A 54 -7.10 -19.50 18.37
CA ALA A 54 -7.58 -20.82 18.78
C ALA A 54 -7.02 -21.99 17.93
N LYS A 55 -6.61 -23.07 18.61
CA LYS A 55 -6.03 -24.26 17.95
C LYS A 55 -7.03 -24.94 16.99
N GLY A 56 -8.31 -24.99 17.35
CA GLY A 56 -9.38 -25.53 16.50
C GLY A 56 -9.71 -24.60 15.33
N PHE A 57 -9.79 -25.14 14.10
CA PHE A 57 -10.04 -24.32 12.92
C PHE A 57 -11.45 -23.72 12.89
N GLN A 58 -12.43 -24.37 13.53
CA GLN A 58 -13.81 -23.90 13.69
C GLN A 58 -13.83 -22.58 14.47
N THR A 59 -13.17 -22.56 15.64
CA THR A 59 -13.05 -21.37 16.48
C THR A 59 -12.34 -20.21 15.76
N ARG A 60 -11.36 -20.50 14.88
CA ARG A 60 -10.76 -19.47 14.02
C ARG A 60 -11.71 -18.95 12.93
N LEU A 61 -12.65 -19.77 12.43
CA LEU A 61 -13.72 -19.32 11.54
C LEU A 61 -14.74 -18.45 12.30
N GLU A 62 -15.05 -18.78 13.56
CA GLU A 62 -15.88 -17.97 14.45
C GLU A 62 -15.21 -16.62 14.74
N GLY A 63 -13.91 -16.58 15.02
CA GLY A 63 -13.14 -15.33 15.17
C GLY A 63 -13.13 -14.47 13.91
N LEU A 64 -13.04 -15.07 12.72
CA LEU A 64 -13.15 -14.34 11.44
C LEU A 64 -14.57 -13.81 11.17
N ALA A 65 -15.60 -14.53 11.58
CA ALA A 65 -16.98 -14.03 11.51
C ALA A 65 -17.21 -12.88 12.51
N PHE A 66 -16.67 -12.98 13.72
CA PHE A 66 -16.76 -11.95 14.75
C PHE A 66 -15.96 -10.69 14.39
N LEU A 67 -14.81 -10.83 13.70
CA LEU A 67 -14.10 -9.68 13.11
C LEU A 67 -15.00 -8.90 12.15
N LEU A 68 -15.69 -9.60 11.24
CA LEU A 68 -16.60 -8.98 10.27
C LEU A 68 -17.78 -8.28 10.97
N GLU A 69 -18.39 -8.92 11.97
CA GLU A 69 -19.43 -8.33 12.83
C GLU A 69 -18.93 -7.04 13.50
N LEU A 70 -17.73 -7.05 14.09
CA LEU A 70 -17.14 -5.87 14.73
C LEU A 70 -16.79 -4.76 13.73
N CYS A 71 -16.36 -5.09 12.51
CA CYS A 71 -16.19 -4.09 11.45
C CYS A 71 -17.54 -3.44 11.07
N GLN A 72 -18.61 -4.23 10.95
CA GLN A 72 -19.95 -3.73 10.59
C GLN A 72 -20.62 -2.94 11.72
N THR A 73 -20.43 -3.34 12.98
CA THR A 73 -21.13 -2.77 14.15
C THR A 73 -20.32 -1.75 14.94
N ARG A 74 -18.98 -1.87 14.96
CA ARG A 74 -18.05 -1.03 15.74
C ARG A 74 -16.80 -0.63 14.92
N PRO A 75 -16.92 -0.09 13.69
CA PRO A 75 -15.78 0.19 12.81
C PRO A 75 -14.71 1.10 13.43
N GLN A 76 -15.07 2.00 14.35
CA GLN A 76 -14.11 2.87 15.05
C GLN A 76 -13.22 2.11 16.04
N LEU A 77 -13.76 1.09 16.73
CA LEU A 77 -12.97 0.23 17.63
C LEU A 77 -11.92 -0.55 16.83
N ILE A 78 -12.31 -1.08 15.67
CA ILE A 78 -11.42 -1.78 14.74
C ILE A 78 -10.39 -0.81 14.13
N SER A 79 -10.82 0.36 13.66
CA SER A 79 -9.92 1.36 13.05
C SER A 79 -8.85 1.86 14.02
N THR A 80 -9.20 2.04 15.30
CA THR A 80 -8.28 2.49 16.36
C THR A 80 -7.21 1.44 16.68
N ASN A 81 -7.54 0.15 16.55
CA ASN A 81 -6.68 -0.98 16.91
C ASN A 81 -6.15 -1.75 15.68
N ILE A 82 -6.26 -1.16 14.48
CA ILE A 82 -6.16 -1.86 13.20
C ILE A 82 -4.83 -2.59 12.99
N VAL A 83 -3.72 -2.04 13.50
CA VAL A 83 -2.39 -2.65 13.38
C VAL A 83 -2.32 -3.97 14.15
N GLN A 84 -2.65 -3.95 15.44
CA GLN A 84 -2.66 -5.16 16.28
C GLN A 84 -3.64 -6.20 15.73
N ILE A 85 -4.84 -5.78 15.30
CA ILE A 85 -5.82 -6.70 14.69
C ILE A 85 -5.24 -7.36 13.44
N PHE A 86 -4.48 -6.62 12.61
CA PHE A 86 -3.87 -7.18 11.41
C PHE A 86 -2.75 -8.18 11.68
N ASP A 87 -2.04 -8.09 12.80
CA ASP A 87 -1.07 -9.13 13.20
C ASP A 87 -1.75 -10.51 13.30
N TYR A 88 -2.96 -10.57 13.87
CA TYR A 88 -3.77 -11.80 13.89
C TYR A 88 -4.36 -12.14 12.51
N VAL A 89 -4.87 -11.16 11.76
CA VAL A 89 -5.50 -11.40 10.44
C VAL A 89 -4.49 -11.95 9.42
N VAL A 90 -3.24 -11.48 9.41
CA VAL A 90 -2.17 -12.01 8.55
C VAL A 90 -1.92 -13.49 8.82
N LEU A 91 -1.92 -13.90 10.10
CA LEU A 91 -1.78 -15.32 10.48
C LEU A 91 -2.96 -16.19 10.01
N ARG A 92 -4.13 -15.60 9.74
CA ARG A 92 -5.32 -16.28 9.19
C ARG A 92 -5.36 -16.25 7.66
N ILE A 93 -4.90 -15.17 7.01
CA ILE A 93 -4.68 -15.14 5.55
C ILE A 93 -3.59 -16.16 5.15
N SER A 94 -2.63 -16.43 6.03
CA SER A 94 -1.57 -17.42 5.84
C SER A 94 -1.89 -18.81 6.42
N ASP A 95 -3.09 -19.04 6.98
CA ASP A 95 -3.42 -20.25 7.76
C ASP A 95 -3.13 -21.59 7.04
N SER A 96 -2.73 -22.60 7.81
CA SER A 96 -2.49 -23.96 7.30
C SER A 96 -3.78 -24.67 6.89
N HIS A 97 -4.92 -24.33 7.52
CA HIS A 97 -6.21 -24.90 7.19
C HIS A 97 -6.94 -24.07 6.11
N LYS A 98 -7.05 -24.63 4.91
CA LYS A 98 -7.51 -23.90 3.71
C LYS A 98 -8.86 -23.20 3.85
N ARG A 99 -9.80 -23.71 4.66
CA ARG A 99 -11.10 -23.04 4.91
C ARG A 99 -10.95 -21.75 5.74
N VAL A 100 -10.00 -21.71 6.69
CA VAL A 100 -9.71 -20.50 7.48
C VAL A 100 -9.06 -19.47 6.58
N LYS A 101 -8.05 -19.88 5.79
CA LYS A 101 -7.40 -19.05 4.77
C LYS A 101 -8.38 -18.45 3.75
N GLN A 102 -9.31 -19.26 3.23
CA GLN A 102 -10.36 -18.75 2.33
C GLN A 102 -11.24 -17.72 3.06
N LYS A 103 -11.85 -18.06 4.21
CA LYS A 103 -12.73 -17.09 4.90
C LYS A 103 -11.99 -15.85 5.39
N ALA A 104 -10.69 -15.93 5.66
CA ALA A 104 -9.87 -14.75 5.98
C ALA A 104 -9.74 -13.80 4.79
N LEU A 105 -9.57 -14.34 3.57
CA LEU A 105 -9.55 -13.55 2.33
C LEU A 105 -10.96 -13.02 1.95
N ASP A 106 -12.01 -13.82 2.16
CA ASP A 106 -13.40 -13.36 1.96
C ASP A 106 -13.73 -12.21 2.93
N VAL A 107 -13.42 -12.35 4.22
CA VAL A 107 -13.59 -11.29 5.23
C VAL A 107 -12.73 -10.08 4.91
N LEU A 108 -11.48 -10.28 4.45
CA LEU A 108 -10.62 -9.17 4.03
C LEU A 108 -11.26 -8.36 2.90
N ALA A 109 -11.83 -9.03 1.88
CA ALA A 109 -12.58 -8.38 0.81
C ALA A 109 -13.78 -7.58 1.36
N GLU A 110 -14.56 -8.15 2.27
CA GLU A 110 -15.71 -7.48 2.89
C GLU A 110 -15.30 -6.25 3.74
N ILE A 111 -14.24 -6.33 4.55
CA ILE A 111 -13.84 -5.22 5.45
C ILE A 111 -13.07 -4.10 4.73
N ILE A 112 -12.52 -4.34 3.54
CA ILE A 112 -11.87 -3.31 2.72
C ILE A 112 -12.82 -2.14 2.40
N GLY A 113 -14.06 -2.45 2.01
CA GLY A 113 -15.09 -1.43 1.73
C GLY A 113 -15.72 -0.81 2.98
N ILE A 114 -15.49 -1.39 4.17
CA ILE A 114 -16.01 -0.89 5.46
C ILE A 114 -15.01 0.06 6.14
N LEU A 115 -13.72 -0.28 6.08
CA LEU A 115 -12.64 0.41 6.78
C LEU A 115 -11.89 1.41 5.89
N GLU A 116 -11.88 1.19 4.57
CA GLU A 116 -11.27 2.05 3.56
C GLU A 116 -9.89 2.61 3.97
N ASN A 117 -9.79 3.93 4.19
CA ASN A 117 -8.55 4.63 4.51
C ASN A 117 -7.97 4.25 5.89
N ALA A 118 -8.75 3.66 6.80
CA ALA A 118 -8.23 3.14 8.07
C ALA A 118 -7.28 1.95 7.87
N LEU A 119 -7.31 1.29 6.71
CA LEU A 119 -6.36 0.23 6.35
C LEU A 119 -5.00 0.76 5.87
N SER A 120 -4.81 2.08 5.74
CA SER A 120 -3.54 2.67 5.29
C SER A 120 -2.30 2.24 6.10
N PRO A 121 -2.34 2.11 7.45
CA PRO A 121 -1.18 1.65 8.23
C PRO A 121 -0.79 0.18 7.97
N VAL A 122 -1.71 -0.63 7.42
CA VAL A 122 -1.56 -2.09 7.24
C VAL A 122 -1.55 -2.50 5.76
N ILE A 123 -1.58 -1.54 4.83
CA ILE A 123 -1.72 -1.79 3.38
C ILE A 123 -0.63 -2.70 2.81
N ILE A 124 0.60 -2.63 3.35
CA ILE A 124 1.72 -3.49 2.95
C ILE A 124 1.41 -4.95 3.27
N HIS A 125 0.98 -5.24 4.50
CA HIS A 125 0.61 -6.59 4.97
C HIS A 125 -0.67 -7.13 4.30
N LEU A 126 -1.60 -6.23 3.97
CA LEU A 126 -2.80 -6.53 3.20
C LEU A 126 -2.46 -6.98 1.76
N VAL A 127 -1.63 -6.21 1.06
CA VAL A 127 -1.20 -6.53 -0.32
C VAL A 127 -0.26 -7.75 -0.35
N GLU A 128 0.60 -7.93 0.66
CA GLU A 128 1.36 -9.16 0.94
C GLU A 128 0.44 -10.39 1.03
N GLY A 129 -0.51 -10.38 1.97
CA GLY A 129 -1.40 -11.51 2.23
C GLY A 129 -2.27 -11.90 1.03
N ILE A 130 -2.78 -10.91 0.29
CA ILE A 130 -3.55 -11.13 -0.95
C ILE A 130 -2.65 -11.75 -2.02
N THR A 131 -1.54 -11.09 -2.37
CA THR A 131 -0.72 -11.50 -3.53
C THR A 131 -0.06 -12.87 -3.36
N ASN A 132 0.29 -13.24 -2.12
CA ASN A 132 0.84 -14.56 -1.81
C ASN A 132 -0.18 -15.71 -2.03
N ASN A 133 -1.49 -15.43 -1.97
CA ASN A 133 -2.54 -16.43 -2.16
C ASN A 133 -3.07 -16.52 -3.61
N LEU A 134 -2.72 -15.58 -4.50
CA LEU A 134 -3.15 -15.61 -5.92
C LEU A 134 -2.63 -16.84 -6.68
N ASN A 135 -1.49 -17.42 -6.29
CA ASN A 135 -0.97 -18.69 -6.85
C ASN A 135 -1.50 -19.95 -6.13
N SER A 136 -2.58 -19.84 -5.34
CA SER A 136 -3.21 -21.00 -4.70
C SER A 136 -3.72 -22.02 -5.74
N LYS A 137 -3.43 -23.30 -5.49
CA LYS A 137 -4.02 -24.43 -6.23
C LYS A 137 -5.44 -24.78 -5.77
N ASP A 138 -5.88 -24.26 -4.61
CA ASP A 138 -7.27 -24.34 -4.19
C ASP A 138 -8.06 -23.16 -4.83
N PRO A 139 -9.11 -23.45 -5.62
CA PRO A 139 -9.83 -22.42 -6.37
C PRO A 139 -10.68 -21.51 -5.50
N GLY A 140 -11.12 -21.96 -4.31
CA GLY A 140 -11.84 -21.11 -3.36
C GLY A 140 -10.91 -20.04 -2.78
N VAL A 141 -9.71 -20.45 -2.36
CA VAL A 141 -8.66 -19.53 -1.89
C VAL A 141 -8.20 -18.57 -2.99
N HIS A 142 -8.01 -19.05 -4.23
CA HIS A 142 -7.64 -18.17 -5.35
C HIS A 142 -8.74 -17.15 -5.65
N SER A 143 -10.01 -17.59 -5.73
CA SER A 143 -11.16 -16.69 -5.99
C SER A 143 -11.31 -15.63 -4.89
N ALA A 144 -11.16 -16.01 -3.61
CA ALA A 144 -11.19 -15.08 -2.49
C ALA A 144 -10.03 -14.07 -2.53
N ALA A 145 -8.82 -14.50 -2.94
CA ALA A 145 -7.68 -13.61 -3.15
C ALA A 145 -7.90 -12.63 -4.32
N VAL A 146 -8.49 -13.09 -5.44
CA VAL A 146 -8.86 -12.23 -6.57
C VAL A 146 -9.94 -11.21 -6.16
N LYS A 147 -10.97 -11.64 -5.40
CA LYS A 147 -11.99 -10.71 -4.87
C LYS A 147 -11.36 -9.65 -3.97
N ALA A 148 -10.55 -10.04 -2.98
CA ALA A 148 -9.88 -9.08 -2.08
C ALA A 148 -8.96 -8.11 -2.85
N LEU A 149 -8.32 -8.58 -3.92
CA LEU A 149 -7.51 -7.78 -4.83
C LEU A 149 -8.35 -6.76 -5.63
N GLU A 150 -9.57 -7.12 -6.03
CA GLU A 150 -10.52 -6.23 -6.72
C GLU A 150 -11.09 -5.17 -5.76
N GLU A 151 -11.57 -5.57 -4.58
CA GLU A 151 -12.08 -4.63 -3.56
C GLU A 151 -10.99 -3.63 -3.11
N SER A 152 -9.73 -4.09 -3.03
CA SER A 152 -8.58 -3.20 -2.79
C SER A 152 -8.54 -2.07 -3.81
N ILE A 153 -8.63 -2.40 -5.11
CA ILE A 153 -8.60 -1.41 -6.21
C ILE A 153 -9.84 -0.50 -6.17
N SER A 154 -11.00 -1.01 -5.76
CA SER A 154 -12.22 -0.21 -5.58
C SER A 154 -12.06 0.85 -4.49
N HIS A 155 -11.65 0.47 -3.27
CA HIS A 155 -11.74 1.36 -2.10
C HIS A 155 -10.42 2.06 -1.68
N LEU A 156 -9.27 1.39 -1.73
CA LEU A 156 -8.03 1.93 -1.16
C LEU A 156 -7.35 3.00 -2.06
N ASP A 157 -6.42 3.80 -1.54
CA ASP A 157 -5.75 4.83 -2.35
C ASP A 157 -4.92 4.21 -3.49
N LYS A 158 -5.24 4.66 -4.71
CA LYS A 158 -4.69 4.14 -5.97
C LYS A 158 -3.18 4.36 -6.09
N VAL A 159 -2.66 5.46 -5.53
CA VAL A 159 -1.22 5.80 -5.58
C VAL A 159 -0.43 4.85 -4.67
N SER A 160 -0.98 4.52 -3.51
CA SER A 160 -0.38 3.61 -2.54
C SER A 160 -0.40 2.16 -3.05
N LEU A 161 -1.53 1.69 -3.57
CA LEU A 161 -1.61 0.38 -4.24
C LEU A 161 -0.61 0.22 -5.40
N MET A 162 -0.44 1.26 -6.24
CA MET A 162 0.53 1.23 -7.34
C MET A 162 1.97 1.02 -6.84
N LYS A 163 2.34 1.61 -5.69
CA LYS A 163 3.65 1.39 -5.07
C LYS A 163 3.78 -0.06 -4.59
N GLU A 164 2.82 -0.55 -3.80
CA GLU A 164 2.93 -1.88 -3.18
C GLU A 164 2.89 -3.00 -4.22
N PHE A 165 1.99 -2.92 -5.21
CA PHE A 165 1.99 -3.86 -6.33
C PHE A 165 3.30 -3.79 -7.13
N GLY A 166 3.83 -2.60 -7.44
CA GLY A 166 5.09 -2.47 -8.16
C GLY A 166 6.32 -2.92 -7.37
N HIS A 167 6.32 -2.75 -6.03
CA HIS A 167 7.35 -3.29 -5.14
C HIS A 167 7.33 -4.82 -5.15
N ARG A 168 6.15 -5.44 -4.95
CA ARG A 168 6.02 -6.92 -4.92
C ARG A 168 6.16 -7.58 -6.28
N TRP A 169 5.84 -6.89 -7.38
CA TRP A 169 5.73 -7.47 -8.72
C TRP A 169 6.94 -8.35 -9.11
N SER A 170 8.16 -7.90 -8.79
CA SER A 170 9.40 -8.61 -9.11
C SER A 170 9.58 -9.96 -8.40
N GLN A 171 8.79 -10.22 -7.34
CA GLN A 171 8.79 -11.45 -6.54
C GLN A 171 7.70 -12.44 -7.02
N LEU A 172 6.78 -12.00 -7.89
CA LEU A 172 5.64 -12.78 -8.34
C LEU A 172 6.01 -13.67 -9.54
N SER A 173 5.24 -14.75 -9.69
CA SER A 173 5.34 -15.69 -10.80
C SER A 173 3.97 -16.27 -11.14
N GLY A 174 3.86 -17.05 -12.22
CA GLY A 174 2.62 -17.77 -12.56
C GLY A 174 1.44 -16.82 -12.82
N GLN A 175 0.28 -17.18 -12.28
CA GLN A 175 -0.96 -16.41 -12.46
C GLN A 175 -0.94 -15.12 -11.63
N ALA A 176 -0.42 -15.15 -10.41
CA ALA A 176 -0.30 -13.96 -9.54
C ALA A 176 0.44 -12.79 -10.21
N LEU A 177 1.48 -13.09 -11.01
CA LEU A 177 2.21 -12.09 -11.80
C LEU A 177 1.29 -11.41 -12.83
N LEU A 178 0.42 -12.17 -13.50
CA LEU A 178 -0.50 -11.65 -14.51
C LEU A 178 -1.64 -10.86 -13.86
N ASP A 179 -2.24 -11.41 -12.81
CA ASP A 179 -3.30 -10.75 -12.04
C ASP A 179 -2.85 -9.35 -11.59
N VAL A 180 -1.72 -9.28 -10.87
CA VAL A 180 -1.17 -7.99 -10.38
C VAL A 180 -0.76 -7.07 -11.53
N THR A 181 -0.29 -7.60 -12.67
CA THR A 181 0.01 -6.77 -13.85
C THR A 181 -1.25 -6.14 -14.45
N GLU A 182 -2.38 -6.87 -14.49
CA GLU A 182 -3.66 -6.28 -14.89
C GLU A 182 -4.14 -5.23 -13.89
N ARG A 183 -3.91 -5.43 -12.58
CA ARG A 183 -4.31 -4.43 -11.57
C ARG A 183 -3.47 -3.16 -11.67
N ILE A 184 -2.16 -3.29 -11.88
CA ILE A 184 -1.26 -2.18 -12.24
C ILE A 184 -1.77 -1.48 -13.52
N THR A 185 -2.18 -2.24 -14.54
CA THR A 185 -2.72 -1.69 -15.80
C THR A 185 -3.96 -0.81 -15.56
N VAL A 186 -4.90 -1.23 -14.70
CA VAL A 186 -6.05 -0.39 -14.31
C VAL A 186 -5.56 0.88 -13.58
N LEU A 187 -4.66 0.72 -12.61
CA LEU A 187 -4.16 1.84 -11.80
C LEU A 187 -3.37 2.89 -12.59
N VAL A 188 -2.77 2.54 -13.75
CA VAL A 188 -2.07 3.50 -14.62
C VAL A 188 -2.94 4.72 -14.94
N GLU A 189 -4.22 4.52 -15.28
CA GLU A 189 -5.11 5.62 -15.67
C GLU A 189 -5.53 6.49 -14.48
N TRP A 190 -5.74 5.90 -13.30
CA TRP A 190 -6.11 6.63 -12.08
C TRP A 190 -4.92 7.38 -11.44
N VAL A 191 -3.71 6.83 -11.53
CA VAL A 191 -2.53 7.36 -10.83
C VAL A 191 -1.77 8.37 -11.68
N TYR A 192 -1.69 8.21 -13.01
CA TYR A 192 -0.88 9.10 -13.84
C TYR A 192 -1.28 10.59 -13.76
N PRO A 193 -2.57 10.99 -13.74
CA PRO A 193 -2.96 12.40 -13.60
C PRO A 193 -2.60 13.00 -12.23
N ARG A 194 -2.60 12.19 -11.17
CA ARG A 194 -2.29 12.62 -9.78
C ARG A 194 -0.80 12.56 -9.45
N SER A 195 -0.05 11.64 -10.06
CA SER A 195 1.31 11.27 -9.66
C SER A 195 2.03 10.54 -10.81
N PRO A 196 2.41 11.24 -11.90
CA PRO A 196 3.04 10.63 -13.07
C PRO A 196 4.39 9.99 -12.75
N GLU A 197 5.12 10.49 -11.74
CA GLU A 197 6.37 9.90 -11.26
C GLU A 197 6.18 8.52 -10.62
N VAL A 198 5.01 8.25 -10.02
CA VAL A 198 4.69 6.92 -9.45
C VAL A 198 4.44 5.92 -10.58
N VAL A 199 3.71 6.31 -11.62
CA VAL A 199 3.53 5.45 -12.81
C VAL A 199 4.86 5.18 -13.52
N GLN A 200 5.71 6.19 -13.66
CA GLN A 200 7.06 6.02 -14.22
C GLN A 200 7.95 5.11 -13.36
N ARG A 201 7.88 5.21 -12.03
CA ARG A 201 8.71 4.42 -11.10
C ARG A 201 8.23 2.98 -10.91
N TYR A 202 6.93 2.71 -11.04
CA TYR A 202 6.34 1.41 -10.67
C TYR A 202 5.67 0.64 -11.82
N ALA A 203 5.10 1.31 -12.83
CA ALA A 203 4.45 0.62 -13.95
C ALA A 203 5.37 0.45 -15.19
N LEU A 204 6.30 1.38 -15.44
CA LEU A 204 7.26 1.23 -16.54
C LEU A 204 8.24 0.05 -16.35
N PRO A 205 8.84 -0.21 -15.16
CA PRO A 205 9.76 -1.34 -15.00
C PRO A 205 9.08 -2.69 -15.23
N VAL A 206 7.79 -2.80 -14.90
CA VAL A 206 6.95 -3.96 -15.22
C VAL A 206 6.89 -4.18 -16.73
N LEU A 207 6.49 -3.15 -17.48
CA LEU A 207 6.45 -3.22 -18.96
C LEU A 207 7.83 -3.57 -19.54
N TRP A 208 8.90 -2.90 -19.11
CA TRP A 208 10.27 -3.16 -19.58
C TRP A 208 10.76 -4.57 -19.24
N SER A 209 10.41 -5.12 -18.08
CA SER A 209 10.78 -6.49 -17.72
C SER A 209 9.95 -7.56 -18.46
N PHE A 210 8.73 -7.25 -18.91
CA PHE A 210 8.02 -8.08 -19.88
C PHE A 210 8.68 -8.02 -21.27
N LEU A 211 8.96 -6.80 -21.76
CA LEU A 211 9.49 -6.56 -23.11
C LEU A 211 10.96 -6.95 -23.31
N GLY A 212 11.76 -6.92 -22.24
CA GLY A 212 13.19 -7.26 -22.25
C GLY A 212 13.48 -8.76 -22.31
N ASN A 213 12.48 -9.60 -22.06
CA ASN A 213 12.65 -11.04 -22.13
C ASN A 213 12.52 -11.53 -23.57
N LYS A 214 13.65 -11.97 -24.17
CA LYS A 214 13.79 -12.33 -25.59
C LYS A 214 12.78 -13.38 -26.08
N ALA A 215 12.19 -14.17 -25.19
CA ALA A 215 11.18 -15.19 -25.52
C ALA A 215 9.75 -14.65 -25.68
N LEU A 216 9.53 -13.34 -25.82
CA LEU A 216 8.18 -12.77 -25.94
C LEU A 216 7.30 -13.35 -27.07
N PRO A 217 7.82 -13.65 -28.28
CA PRO A 217 7.05 -14.35 -29.32
C PRO A 217 6.52 -15.73 -28.88
N VAL A 218 7.16 -16.34 -27.88
CA VAL A 218 6.94 -17.70 -27.37
C VAL A 218 6.09 -17.71 -26.09
N ARG A 219 5.81 -16.55 -25.47
CA ARG A 219 4.90 -16.50 -24.31
C ARG A 219 3.45 -16.75 -24.73
N SER A 220 2.70 -17.42 -23.85
CA SER A 220 1.30 -17.81 -24.08
C SER A 220 0.38 -16.61 -24.32
N ALA A 221 -0.76 -16.86 -24.98
CA ALA A 221 -1.71 -15.82 -25.39
C ALA A 221 -2.11 -14.90 -24.22
N ASN A 222 -2.39 -15.46 -23.04
CA ASN A 222 -2.76 -14.69 -21.84
C ASN A 222 -1.70 -13.66 -21.47
N VAL A 223 -0.41 -14.04 -21.47
CA VAL A 223 0.68 -13.10 -21.15
C VAL A 223 0.76 -11.99 -22.20
N ARG A 224 0.62 -12.35 -23.48
CA ARG A 224 0.63 -11.37 -24.59
C ARG A 224 -0.49 -10.35 -24.43
N THR A 225 -1.71 -10.80 -24.14
CA THR A 225 -2.88 -9.96 -23.86
C THR A 225 -2.62 -9.01 -22.69
N VAL A 226 -2.09 -9.49 -21.56
CA VAL A 226 -1.80 -8.66 -20.39
C VAL A 226 -0.74 -7.59 -20.69
N VAL A 227 0.33 -7.94 -21.41
CA VAL A 227 1.38 -6.98 -21.82
C VAL A 227 0.84 -5.95 -22.82
N THR A 228 0.01 -6.35 -23.78
CA THR A 228 -0.64 -5.42 -24.72
C THR A 228 -1.61 -4.47 -24.03
N LYS A 229 -2.38 -4.94 -23.03
CA LYS A 229 -3.22 -4.07 -22.18
C LYS A 229 -2.35 -3.02 -21.46
N LEU A 230 -1.28 -3.44 -20.79
CA LEU A 230 -0.37 -2.54 -20.06
C LEU A 230 0.31 -1.52 -20.97
N ALA A 231 0.84 -1.95 -22.11
CA ALA A 231 1.46 -1.07 -23.09
C ALA A 231 0.48 -0.02 -23.62
N SER A 232 -0.76 -0.43 -23.92
CA SER A 232 -1.83 0.45 -24.40
C SER A 232 -2.25 1.48 -23.35
N ALA A 233 -2.44 1.07 -22.09
CA ALA A 233 -2.80 1.97 -20.99
C ALA A 233 -1.70 3.01 -20.73
N LEU A 234 -0.43 2.57 -20.69
CA LEU A 234 0.72 3.47 -20.56
C LEU A 234 0.83 4.42 -21.74
N TYR A 235 0.62 3.96 -22.98
CA TYR A 235 0.67 4.82 -24.16
C TYR A 235 -0.47 5.85 -24.17
N LYS A 236 -1.69 5.44 -23.78
CA LYS A 236 -2.87 6.31 -23.67
C LYS A 236 -2.65 7.49 -22.72
N VAL A 237 -1.96 7.30 -21.58
CA VAL A 237 -1.72 8.39 -20.61
C VAL A 237 -0.40 9.14 -20.83
N MET A 238 0.65 8.46 -21.31
CA MET A 238 1.99 9.06 -21.48
C MET A 238 2.23 9.63 -22.88
N GLY A 239 1.56 9.11 -23.91
CA GLY A 239 1.76 9.45 -25.32
C GLY A 239 3.23 9.41 -25.73
N THR A 240 3.74 10.54 -26.26
CA THR A 240 5.14 10.67 -26.69
C THR A 240 6.16 10.57 -25.56
N LYS A 241 5.77 10.72 -24.28
CA LYS A 241 6.68 10.45 -23.15
C LYS A 241 7.06 8.95 -23.08
N LEU A 242 6.13 8.03 -23.34
CA LEU A 242 6.45 6.59 -23.38
C LEU A 242 7.50 6.30 -24.46
N ARG A 243 7.40 6.95 -25.63
CA ARG A 243 8.39 6.85 -26.71
C ARG A 243 9.78 7.33 -26.26
N LYS A 244 9.84 8.44 -25.52
CA LYS A 244 11.11 8.96 -24.93
C LYS A 244 11.69 8.01 -23.87
N CYS A 245 10.85 7.45 -22.99
CA CYS A 245 11.29 6.44 -22.03
C CYS A 245 11.81 5.17 -22.75
N ALA A 246 11.10 4.69 -23.77
CA ALA A 246 11.50 3.53 -24.57
C ALA A 246 12.84 3.73 -25.29
N ALA A 247 13.17 4.95 -25.74
CA ALA A 247 14.44 5.22 -26.41
C ALA A 247 15.67 4.82 -25.57
N SER A 248 15.57 4.90 -24.24
CA SER A 248 16.62 4.47 -23.28
C SER A 248 16.81 2.96 -23.15
N GLN A 249 15.87 2.16 -23.68
CA GLN A 249 15.85 0.71 -23.51
C GLN A 249 16.65 -0.01 -24.62
N PRO A 250 17.14 -1.24 -24.37
CA PRO A 250 17.79 -2.08 -25.38
C PRO A 250 16.94 -2.23 -26.65
N PRO A 251 17.54 -2.37 -27.86
CA PRO A 251 16.81 -2.40 -29.12
C PRO A 251 15.59 -3.33 -29.11
N HIS A 252 15.76 -4.59 -28.69
CA HIS A 252 14.67 -5.58 -28.69
C HIS A 252 13.50 -5.22 -27.77
N VAL A 253 13.69 -4.42 -26.72
CA VAL A 253 12.60 -3.89 -25.89
C VAL A 253 11.74 -2.92 -26.69
N ARG A 254 12.40 -2.07 -27.49
CA ARG A 254 11.76 -1.05 -28.34
C ARG A 254 11.06 -1.70 -29.51
N ASP A 255 11.70 -2.66 -30.16
CA ASP A 255 11.14 -3.42 -31.28
C ASP A 255 9.87 -4.18 -30.85
N ASN A 256 9.90 -4.81 -29.67
CA ASN A 256 8.72 -5.44 -29.06
C ASN A 256 7.61 -4.42 -28.71
N LEU A 257 7.96 -3.22 -28.23
CA LEU A 257 6.99 -2.15 -27.93
C LEU A 257 6.31 -1.62 -29.21
N SER A 258 7.10 -1.36 -30.25
CA SER A 258 6.64 -0.94 -31.58
C SER A 258 5.73 -1.98 -32.20
N SER A 259 6.10 -3.27 -32.13
CA SER A 259 5.27 -4.38 -32.63
C SER A 259 3.92 -4.51 -31.89
N ILE A 260 3.83 -4.09 -30.62
CA ILE A 260 2.59 -4.16 -29.83
C ILE A 260 1.69 -2.95 -30.06
N LEU A 261 2.27 -1.77 -30.27
CA LEU A 261 1.55 -0.50 -30.37
C LEU A 261 1.40 0.04 -31.80
N GLY A 262 2.03 -0.58 -32.81
CA GLY A 262 1.88 -0.26 -34.23
C GLY A 262 2.53 1.07 -34.67
N TRP A 263 3.79 1.32 -34.31
CA TRP A 263 4.50 2.58 -34.62
C TRP A 263 6.02 2.43 -34.74
#